data_AF-A0A526ZQL7-F1
#
_entry.id   AF-A0A526ZQL7-F1
#
_cell.length_a   1.000
_cell.length_b   1.000
_cell.length_c   1.000
_cell.angle_alpha   90.00
_cell.angle_beta   90.00
_cell.angle_gamma   90.00
#
_symmetry.space_group_name_H-M   'P 1'
#
loop_
_entity.id
_entity.type
_entity.pdbx_description
1 polymer ?
#
loop_
_entity_poly.entity_id
_entity_poly.type
_entity_poly.pdbx_seq_one_letter_code
_entity_poly.pdbx_strand_id
1 'polypeptide(L)'
;MGRIAALTRNPAMIALVALLAIAGCASKKNLNSAADLGLSGAGAATPGSAQDFTVNIGDRIFFDTDSSSIRADAQTTLSRQAQWLNQYRQYAIVIEGHADERGAGAGEGFNINYPMPFGTAWDAWNASLEDACAKLAAYAPEIVVVSLGVDTFEKDPISKFKLKSADYPRIGRRIAKLGLPTLFVMEGGYAVEEIGINAVGVLTGFEDR
;
A
#
# COMPACT_ATOMS: atom_id res chain seq x y z
N MET A 1 -33.92 1.05 -43.79
CA MET A 1 -33.57 -0.29 -43.24
C MET A 1 -33.05 -1.26 -44.31
N GLY A 2 -32.11 -0.85 -45.19
CA GLY A 2 -31.71 -1.69 -46.35
C GLY A 2 -30.21 -1.92 -46.55
N ARG A 3 -29.33 -1.34 -45.73
CA ARG A 3 -27.86 -1.42 -45.95
C ARG A 3 -27.12 -2.37 -45.01
N ILE A 4 -27.71 -2.76 -43.88
CA ILE A 4 -27.09 -3.67 -42.91
C ILE A 4 -27.24 -5.14 -43.33
N ALA A 5 -28.35 -5.50 -43.99
CA ALA A 5 -28.63 -6.88 -44.41
C ALA A 5 -27.77 -7.38 -45.59
N ALA A 6 -27.11 -6.49 -46.33
CA ALA A 6 -26.21 -6.88 -47.43
C ALA A 6 -24.80 -7.26 -46.94
N LEU A 7 -24.40 -6.77 -45.76
CA LEU A 7 -23.06 -7.00 -45.21
C LEU A 7 -22.91 -8.41 -44.61
N THR A 8 -24.00 -9.03 -44.15
CA THR A 8 -24.01 -10.33 -43.45
C THR A 8 -24.12 -11.55 -44.38
N ARG A 9 -24.23 -11.34 -45.70
CA ARG A 9 -24.36 -12.43 -46.70
C ARG A 9 -23.10 -12.64 -47.56
N ASN A 10 -22.05 -11.84 -47.37
CA ASN A 10 -20.82 -11.99 -48.11
C ASN A 10 -19.88 -13.00 -47.41
N PRO A 11 -19.55 -14.15 -48.03
CA PRO A 11 -18.70 -15.16 -47.41
C PRO A 11 -17.30 -14.63 -47.05
N ALA A 12 -16.79 -13.64 -47.78
CA ALA A 12 -15.50 -12.99 -47.46
C ALA A 12 -15.55 -12.17 -46.16
N MET A 13 -16.70 -11.55 -45.85
CA MET A 13 -16.87 -10.78 -44.60
C MET A 13 -17.11 -11.69 -43.40
N ILE A 14 -17.79 -12.83 -43.59
CA ILE A 14 -17.96 -13.84 -42.54
C ILE A 14 -16.60 -14.43 -42.16
N ALA A 15 -15.73 -14.70 -43.14
CA ALA A 15 -14.38 -15.17 -42.89
C ALA A 15 -13.52 -14.12 -42.15
N LEU A 16 -13.62 -12.83 -42.50
CA LEU A 16 -12.87 -11.76 -41.85
C LEU A 16 -13.26 -11.56 -40.37
N VAL A 17 -14.56 -11.62 -40.04
CA VAL A 17 -15.04 -11.51 -38.65
C VAL A 17 -14.71 -12.76 -37.84
N ALA A 18 -14.76 -13.96 -38.45
CA ALA A 18 -14.33 -15.19 -37.80
C ALA A 18 -12.81 -15.24 -37.54
N LEU A 19 -11.98 -14.68 -38.43
CA LEU A 19 -10.54 -14.56 -38.24
C LEU A 19 -10.16 -13.53 -37.16
N LEU A 20 -10.92 -12.43 -37.02
CA LEU A 20 -10.74 -11.45 -35.94
C LEU A 20 -11.15 -11.98 -34.56
N ALA A 21 -12.03 -12.99 -34.49
CA ALA A 21 -12.48 -13.60 -33.23
C ALA A 21 -11.50 -14.64 -32.65
N ILE A 22 -10.46 -15.06 -33.37
CA ILE A 22 -9.52 -16.12 -32.95
C ILE A 22 -8.19 -15.56 -32.40
N ALA A 23 -7.96 -14.24 -32.49
CA ALA A 23 -6.77 -13.59 -31.92
C ALA A 23 -6.98 -13.18 -30.44
N GLY A 24 -7.38 -14.13 -29.60
CA GLY A 24 -7.80 -13.87 -28.22
C GLY A 24 -7.30 -14.87 -27.20
N CYS A 25 -6.11 -15.46 -27.39
CA CYS A 25 -5.43 -16.24 -26.34
C CYS A 25 -3.91 -15.99 -26.43
N ALA A 26 -3.47 -14.80 -26.04
CA ALA A 26 -2.10 -14.65 -25.56
C ALA A 26 -2.04 -15.26 -24.16
N SER A 27 -1.30 -16.34 -24.00
CA SER A 27 -0.98 -16.90 -22.69
C SER A 27 -0.40 -15.77 -21.83
N LYS A 28 -1.03 -15.44 -20.70
CA LYS A 28 -0.47 -14.46 -19.74
C LYS A 28 0.85 -15.04 -19.25
N LYS A 29 1.96 -14.60 -19.82
CA LYS A 29 3.27 -14.88 -19.25
C LYS A 29 3.28 -14.16 -17.90
N ASN A 30 3.22 -14.92 -16.81
CA ASN A 30 3.40 -14.41 -15.46
C ASN A 30 4.84 -13.94 -15.35
N LEU A 31 5.07 -12.64 -15.53
CA LEU A 31 6.39 -12.02 -15.48
C LEU A 31 6.79 -11.89 -14.00
N ASN A 32 7.43 -12.91 -13.45
CA ASN A 32 7.74 -13.01 -12.02
C ASN A 32 9.24 -12.92 -11.72
N SER A 33 10.08 -12.61 -12.72
CA SER A 33 11.52 -12.59 -12.56
C SER A 33 12.19 -11.59 -13.50
N ALA A 34 13.38 -11.12 -13.15
CA ALA A 34 14.16 -10.21 -14.00
C ALA A 34 14.44 -10.79 -15.40
N ALA A 35 14.52 -12.13 -15.51
CA ALA A 35 14.65 -12.85 -16.76
C ALA A 35 13.41 -12.73 -17.66
N ASP A 36 12.21 -12.59 -17.08
CA ASP A 36 10.97 -12.46 -17.83
C ASP A 36 10.79 -11.08 -18.46
N LEU A 37 11.42 -10.06 -17.87
CA LEU A 37 11.39 -8.68 -18.32
C LEU A 37 12.54 -8.33 -19.29
N GLY A 38 13.41 -9.28 -19.64
CA GLY A 38 14.55 -9.05 -20.54
C GLY A 38 15.68 -8.24 -19.92
N LEU A 39 15.77 -8.14 -18.59
CA LEU A 39 16.84 -7.45 -17.86
C LEU A 39 18.07 -8.35 -17.61
N SER A 40 18.47 -9.19 -18.57
CA SER A 40 19.58 -10.15 -18.45
C SER A 40 20.98 -9.53 -18.32
N GLY A 41 21.09 -8.23 -18.00
CA GLY A 41 22.34 -7.48 -17.83
C GLY A 41 22.60 -6.94 -16.42
N ALA A 42 21.73 -7.20 -15.44
CA ALA A 42 22.02 -6.85 -14.05
C ALA A 42 23.05 -7.84 -13.48
N GLY A 43 24.19 -7.33 -12.98
CA GLY A 43 25.26 -8.15 -12.39
C GLY A 43 24.74 -9.15 -11.34
N ALA A 44 25.47 -10.26 -11.17
CA ALA A 44 25.09 -11.33 -10.24
C ALA A 44 24.73 -10.76 -8.86
N ALA A 45 23.49 -10.96 -8.44
CA ALA A 45 23.01 -10.45 -7.17
C ALA A 45 23.79 -11.10 -6.01
N THR A 46 24.27 -10.29 -5.08
CA THR A 46 24.98 -10.79 -3.88
C THR A 46 24.04 -11.65 -3.04
N PRO A 47 24.38 -12.92 -2.74
CA PRO A 47 23.50 -13.79 -1.96
C PRO A 47 23.08 -13.17 -0.61
N GLY A 48 21.80 -13.24 -0.27
CA GLY A 48 21.27 -12.65 0.97
C GLY A 48 20.97 -11.15 0.90
N SER A 49 21.18 -10.49 -0.24
CA SER A 49 20.82 -9.09 -0.46
C SER A 49 19.38 -8.92 -0.93
N ALA A 50 18.83 -7.70 -0.82
CA ALA A 50 17.51 -7.37 -1.37
C ALA A 50 17.44 -7.59 -2.91
N GLN A 51 18.56 -7.36 -3.60
CA GLN A 51 18.66 -7.64 -5.03
C GLN A 51 18.57 -9.14 -5.33
N ASP A 52 19.16 -9.98 -4.49
CA ASP A 52 19.10 -11.45 -4.61
C ASP A 52 17.67 -11.95 -4.43
N PHE A 53 16.97 -11.45 -3.41
CA PHE A 53 15.56 -11.75 -3.20
C PHE A 53 14.69 -11.36 -4.41
N THR A 54 14.90 -10.16 -4.95
CA THR A 54 14.11 -9.65 -6.09
C THR A 54 14.40 -10.41 -7.38
N VAL A 55 15.67 -10.64 -7.70
CA VAL A 55 16.09 -11.19 -9.00
C VAL A 55 15.93 -12.70 -9.07
N ASN A 56 16.32 -13.42 -8.02
CA ASN A 56 16.42 -14.88 -8.03
C ASN A 56 15.21 -15.58 -7.41
N ILE A 57 14.50 -14.93 -6.48
CA ILE A 57 13.33 -15.51 -5.81
C ILE A 57 12.02 -14.91 -6.35
N GLY A 58 12.00 -13.59 -6.56
CA GLY A 58 10.80 -12.79 -6.80
C GLY A 58 10.32 -12.21 -5.47
N ASP A 59 10.21 -10.89 -5.39
CA ASP A 59 9.88 -10.13 -4.18
C ASP A 59 8.37 -9.90 -3.98
N ARG A 60 7.54 -10.34 -4.93
CA ARG A 60 6.11 -10.03 -4.96
C ARG A 60 5.26 -11.29 -5.12
N ILE A 61 4.17 -11.29 -4.36
CA ILE A 61 3.06 -12.22 -4.49
C ILE A 61 1.84 -11.37 -4.85
N PHE A 62 1.21 -11.68 -5.98
CA PHE A 62 -0.02 -11.01 -6.39
C PHE A 62 -1.21 -11.80 -5.89
N PHE A 63 -2.20 -11.08 -5.36
CA PHE A 63 -3.51 -11.60 -5.04
C PHE A 63 -4.51 -11.28 -6.15
N ASP A 64 -5.64 -11.98 -6.16
CA ASP A 64 -6.78 -11.54 -6.97
C ASP A 64 -7.42 -10.31 -6.33
N THR A 65 -8.10 -9.50 -7.14
CA THR A 65 -8.82 -8.33 -6.63
C THR A 65 -9.79 -8.75 -5.53
N ASP A 66 -9.69 -8.10 -4.38
CA ASP A 66 -10.54 -8.35 -3.21
C ASP A 66 -10.42 -9.78 -2.63
N SER A 67 -9.19 -10.32 -2.63
CA SER A 67 -8.92 -11.63 -2.02
C SER A 67 -7.59 -11.65 -1.27
N SER A 68 -7.57 -12.29 -0.11
CA SER A 68 -6.35 -12.63 0.62
C SER A 68 -5.90 -14.09 0.41
N SER A 69 -6.56 -14.81 -0.51
CA SER A 69 -6.24 -16.22 -0.78
C SER A 69 -5.00 -16.35 -1.66
N ILE A 70 -4.05 -17.18 -1.24
CA ILE A 70 -2.85 -17.48 -2.04
C ILE A 70 -3.23 -18.36 -3.23
N ARG A 71 -3.09 -17.81 -4.45
CA ARG A 71 -3.29 -18.57 -5.69
C ARG A 71 -2.30 -19.73 -5.81
N ALA A 72 -2.73 -20.80 -6.48
CA ALA A 72 -1.90 -21.98 -6.70
C ALA A 72 -0.57 -21.66 -7.42
N ASP A 73 -0.58 -20.72 -8.36
CA ASP A 73 0.63 -20.28 -9.08
C ASP A 73 1.60 -19.47 -8.20
N ALA A 74 1.10 -18.86 -7.12
CA ALA A 74 1.89 -18.07 -6.19
C ALA A 74 2.50 -18.91 -5.04
N GLN A 75 1.91 -20.08 -4.72
CA GLN A 75 2.37 -20.95 -3.62
C GLN A 75 3.84 -21.37 -3.77
N THR A 76 4.29 -21.65 -4.99
CA THR A 76 5.68 -22.04 -5.25
C THR A 76 6.65 -20.87 -5.01
N THR A 77 6.28 -19.65 -5.40
CA THR A 77 7.10 -18.46 -5.11
C THR A 77 7.14 -18.17 -3.62
N LEU A 78 6.00 -18.21 -2.93
CA LEU A 78 5.94 -18.01 -1.49
C LEU A 78 6.77 -19.04 -0.72
N SER A 79 6.76 -20.30 -1.16
CA SER A 79 7.58 -21.36 -0.57
C SER A 79 9.08 -21.10 -0.73
N ARG A 80 9.51 -20.59 -1.91
CA ARG A 80 10.90 -20.19 -2.15
C ARG A 80 11.31 -18.98 -1.31
N GLN A 81 10.43 -18.00 -1.19
CA GLN A 81 10.63 -16.83 -0.30
C GLN A 81 10.83 -17.27 1.15
N ALA A 82 9.97 -18.16 1.67
CA ALA A 82 10.08 -18.69 3.02
C ALA A 82 11.39 -19.48 3.24
N GLN A 83 11.83 -20.29 2.27
CA GLN A 83 13.11 -21.00 2.34
C GLN A 83 14.29 -20.03 2.36
N TRP A 84 14.26 -19.00 1.51
CA TRP A 84 15.30 -17.98 1.44
C TRP A 84 15.40 -17.19 2.76
N LEU A 85 14.27 -16.77 3.34
CA LEU A 85 14.23 -16.06 4.63
C LEU A 85 14.72 -16.94 5.79
N ASN A 86 14.45 -18.25 5.75
CA ASN A 86 15.00 -19.19 6.74
C ASN A 86 16.52 -19.34 6.65
N GLN A 87 17.08 -19.19 5.45
CA GLN A 87 18.52 -19.25 5.21
C GLN A 87 19.22 -17.93 5.58
N TYR A 88 18.62 -16.79 5.25
CA TYR A 88 19.18 -15.46 5.50
C TYR A 88 18.46 -14.75 6.65
N ARG A 89 18.61 -15.30 7.86
CA ARG A 89 17.91 -14.83 9.08
C ARG A 89 18.25 -13.39 9.48
N GLN A 90 19.38 -12.87 9.01
CA GLN A 90 19.78 -11.48 9.20
C GLN A 90 19.00 -10.49 8.32
N TYR A 91 18.23 -10.98 7.35
CA TYR A 91 17.42 -10.14 6.49
C TYR A 91 16.18 -9.66 7.25
N ALA A 92 16.06 -8.35 7.45
CA ALA A 92 14.92 -7.75 8.12
C ALA A 92 13.74 -7.66 7.15
N ILE A 93 12.62 -8.28 7.53
CA ILE A 93 11.34 -8.12 6.83
C ILE A 93 10.46 -7.15 7.62
N VAL A 94 9.65 -6.40 6.89
CA VAL A 94 8.64 -5.50 7.45
C VAL A 94 7.28 -6.07 7.09
N ILE A 95 6.42 -6.23 8.09
CA ILE A 95 5.04 -6.68 7.92
C ILE A 95 4.16 -5.47 8.21
N GLU A 96 3.46 -4.98 7.19
CA GLU A 96 2.62 -3.78 7.23
C GLU A 96 1.28 -4.05 6.56
N GLY A 97 0.27 -3.22 6.85
CA GLY A 97 -1.01 -3.27 6.17
C GLY A 97 -0.89 -2.77 4.73
N HIS A 98 -1.39 -3.55 3.77
CA HIS A 98 -1.29 -3.24 2.36
C HIS A 98 -2.48 -2.38 1.89
N ALA A 99 -2.28 -1.56 0.84
CA ALA A 99 -3.29 -0.58 0.40
C ALA A 99 -4.59 -1.23 -0.15
N ASP A 100 -4.51 -2.48 -0.58
CA ASP A 100 -5.61 -3.32 -1.08
C ASP A 100 -6.36 -4.08 0.02
N GLU A 101 -5.93 -3.97 1.28
CA GLU A 101 -6.70 -4.46 2.43
C GLU A 101 -7.83 -3.47 2.76
N ARG A 102 -9.04 -3.76 2.25
CA ARG A 102 -10.19 -2.84 2.32
C ARG A 102 -11.27 -3.22 3.34
N GLY A 103 -11.11 -4.38 3.98
CA GLY A 103 -12.10 -4.96 4.88
C GLY A 103 -12.53 -6.33 4.36
N ALA A 104 -13.60 -6.88 4.92
CA ALA A 104 -14.24 -8.09 4.40
C ALA A 104 -15.69 -8.15 4.84
N GLY A 105 -16.56 -8.72 4.00
CA GLY A 105 -17.97 -8.89 4.30
C GLY A 105 -18.65 -7.55 4.62
N ALA A 106 -19.29 -7.44 5.78
CA ALA A 106 -19.94 -6.19 6.21
C ALA A 106 -18.96 -5.03 6.48
N GLY A 107 -17.67 -5.33 6.69
CA GLY A 107 -16.62 -4.33 6.88
C GLY A 107 -15.93 -3.89 5.59
N GLU A 108 -16.37 -4.37 4.43
CA GLU A 108 -15.76 -4.00 3.15
C GLU A 108 -15.88 -2.49 2.89
N GLY A 109 -14.76 -1.87 2.55
CA GLY A 109 -14.64 -0.42 2.36
C GLY A 109 -14.42 0.39 3.65
N PHE A 110 -14.49 -0.23 4.83
CA PHE A 110 -14.30 0.44 6.13
C PHE A 110 -12.86 0.33 6.67
N ASN A 111 -11.98 -0.44 6.01
CA ASN A 111 -10.54 -0.42 6.28
C ASN A 111 -9.80 0.35 5.18
N ILE A 112 -8.95 1.29 5.58
CA ILE A 112 -8.19 2.13 4.64
C ILE A 112 -6.76 2.29 5.18
N ASN A 113 -5.81 1.66 4.50
CA ASN A 113 -4.39 1.77 4.80
C ASN A 113 -3.71 2.83 3.91
N TYR A 114 -2.78 3.59 4.49
CA TYR A 114 -1.93 4.56 3.77
C TYR A 114 -0.46 4.17 3.89
N PRO A 115 0.00 3.11 3.19
CA PRO A 115 1.42 2.76 3.19
C PRO A 115 2.23 3.89 2.53
N MET A 116 3.33 4.28 3.16
CA MET A 116 4.14 5.42 2.74
C MET A 116 5.62 5.02 2.62
N PRO A 117 6.34 5.51 1.59
CA PRO A 117 7.76 5.22 1.44
C PRO A 117 8.60 5.71 2.63
N PHE A 118 9.72 5.05 2.90
CA PHE A 118 10.71 5.55 3.85
C PHE A 118 11.24 6.91 3.42
N GLY A 119 11.48 7.77 4.40
CA GLY A 119 11.86 9.17 4.19
C GLY A 119 10.69 10.10 3.91
N THR A 120 9.44 9.62 3.96
CA THR A 120 8.25 10.47 3.78
C THR A 120 8.26 11.61 4.79
N ALA A 121 8.20 12.83 4.25
CA ALA A 121 8.18 14.09 4.99
C ALA A 121 6.76 14.65 5.06
N TRP A 122 6.63 15.80 5.73
CA TRP A 122 5.36 16.43 6.03
C TRP A 122 4.36 16.47 4.87
N ASP A 123 4.74 16.96 3.69
CA ASP A 123 3.77 17.23 2.62
C ASP A 123 3.01 15.97 2.17
N ALA A 124 3.74 14.87 1.97
CA ALA A 124 3.14 13.59 1.58
C ALA A 124 2.39 12.94 2.75
N TRP A 125 2.93 13.00 3.98
CA TRP A 125 2.25 12.48 5.16
C TRP A 125 0.93 13.22 5.43
N ASN A 126 0.94 14.55 5.31
CA ASN A 126 -0.24 15.40 5.51
C ASN A 126 -1.29 15.17 4.43
N ALA A 127 -0.90 14.88 3.18
CA ALA A 127 -1.86 14.52 2.15
C ALA A 127 -2.69 13.29 2.55
N SER A 128 -2.07 12.28 3.16
CA SER A 128 -2.77 11.11 3.71
C SER A 128 -3.67 11.47 4.89
N LEU A 129 -3.23 12.34 5.81
CA LEU A 129 -4.07 12.81 6.92
C LEU A 129 -5.30 13.58 6.42
N GLU A 130 -5.14 14.45 5.42
CA GLU A 130 -6.24 15.20 4.81
C GLU A 130 -7.28 14.28 4.20
N ASP A 131 -6.83 13.30 3.43
CA ASP A 131 -7.69 12.29 2.79
C ASP A 131 -8.38 11.40 3.83
N ALA A 132 -7.67 10.96 4.88
CA ALA A 132 -8.26 10.22 5.99
C ALA A 132 -9.35 11.04 6.69
N CYS A 133 -9.09 12.32 6.99
CA CYS A 133 -10.08 13.19 7.61
C CYS A 133 -11.28 13.47 6.69
N ALA A 134 -11.08 13.56 5.36
CA ALA A 134 -12.18 13.69 4.40
C ALA A 134 -13.06 12.43 4.39
N LYS A 135 -12.45 11.24 4.45
CA LYS A 135 -13.18 9.97 4.56
C LYS A 135 -13.92 9.83 5.89
N LEU A 136 -13.32 10.25 7.00
CA LEU A 136 -14.02 10.31 8.29
C LEU A 136 -15.22 11.25 8.24
N ALA A 137 -15.08 12.44 7.63
CA ALA A 137 -16.20 13.36 7.46
C ALA A 137 -17.33 12.75 6.60
N ALA A 138 -16.99 11.98 5.56
CA ALA A 138 -17.96 11.27 4.73
C ALA A 138 -18.64 10.10 5.47
N TYR A 139 -17.90 9.41 6.33
CA TYR A 139 -18.43 8.33 7.18
C TYR A 139 -19.33 8.86 8.30
N ALA A 140 -19.10 10.09 8.75
CA ALA A 140 -19.85 10.77 9.82
C ALA A 140 -19.89 9.97 11.15
N PRO A 141 -18.74 9.63 11.75
CA PRO A 141 -18.71 8.97 13.05
C PRO A 141 -19.16 9.92 14.17
N GLU A 142 -19.66 9.36 15.26
CA GLU A 142 -20.06 10.12 16.45
C GLU A 142 -18.85 10.47 17.36
N ILE A 143 -17.79 9.66 17.31
CA ILE A 143 -16.56 9.84 18.07
C ILE A 143 -15.35 9.49 17.20
N VAL A 144 -14.19 10.07 17.53
CA VAL A 144 -12.90 9.69 16.94
C VAL A 144 -11.98 9.18 18.04
N VAL A 145 -11.38 8.01 17.82
CA VAL A 145 -10.28 7.51 18.67
C VAL A 145 -9.00 7.62 17.86
N VAL A 146 -8.00 8.33 18.41
CA VAL A 146 -6.70 8.53 17.78
C VAL A 146 -5.66 7.75 18.58
N SER A 147 -5.22 6.62 18.03
CA SER A 147 -3.99 5.94 18.46
C SER A 147 -2.79 6.81 18.08
N LEU A 148 -2.30 7.59 19.02
CA LEU A 148 -1.30 8.62 18.84
C LEU A 148 0.10 8.05 19.06
N GLY A 149 0.78 7.73 17.96
CA GLY A 149 2.22 7.50 17.91
C GLY A 149 2.98 8.76 17.49
N VAL A 150 4.10 9.05 18.16
CA VAL A 150 5.02 10.15 17.80
C VAL A 150 6.39 9.64 17.31
N ASP A 151 6.50 8.34 17.06
CA ASP A 151 7.63 7.67 16.40
C ASP A 151 7.73 7.95 14.89
N THR A 152 6.83 8.80 14.37
CA THR A 152 6.94 9.44 13.05
C THR A 152 8.02 10.55 13.00
N PHE A 153 8.59 10.91 14.15
CA PHE A 153 9.55 12.00 14.30
C PHE A 153 10.90 11.68 13.63
N GLU A 154 11.48 12.65 12.95
CA GLU A 154 12.70 12.46 12.14
C GLU A 154 13.93 11.97 12.91
N LYS A 155 13.98 12.20 14.23
CA LYS A 155 15.06 11.77 15.12
C LYS A 155 14.69 10.58 16.02
N ASP A 156 13.50 10.03 15.89
CA ASP A 156 13.15 8.83 16.63
C ASP A 156 14.00 7.64 16.12
N PRO A 157 14.60 6.84 17.03
CA PRO A 157 15.58 5.82 16.68
C PRO A 157 15.04 4.71 15.79
N ILE A 158 13.72 4.48 15.78
CA ILE A 158 13.09 3.45 14.96
C ILE A 158 12.30 4.04 13.79
N SER A 159 12.21 5.36 13.69
CA SER A 159 11.43 6.01 12.64
C SER A 159 11.98 5.75 11.23
N LYS A 160 11.04 5.69 10.29
CA LYS A 160 11.32 5.77 8.86
C LYS A 160 10.75 7.05 8.24
N PHE A 161 10.17 7.94 9.03
CA PHE A 161 9.58 9.20 8.60
C PHE A 161 10.48 10.40 8.88
N LYS A 162 10.05 11.57 8.39
CA LYS A 162 10.78 12.85 8.48
C LYS A 162 9.90 13.99 9.02
N LEU A 163 8.97 13.69 9.92
CA LEU A 163 8.16 14.72 10.59
C LEU A 163 9.03 15.47 11.60
N LYS A 164 8.77 16.77 11.74
CA LYS A 164 9.47 17.64 12.68
C LYS A 164 8.57 17.95 13.87
N SER A 165 9.15 18.40 14.98
CA SER A 165 8.34 18.80 16.16
C SER A 165 7.29 19.87 15.83
N ALA A 166 7.58 20.76 14.88
CA ALA A 166 6.66 21.79 14.39
C ALA A 166 5.44 21.25 13.63
N ASP A 167 5.47 19.98 13.21
CA ASP A 167 4.39 19.35 12.45
C ASP A 167 3.28 18.80 13.37
N TYR A 168 3.62 18.35 14.59
CA TYR A 168 2.65 17.76 15.52
C TYR A 168 1.49 18.69 15.91
N PRO A 169 1.70 19.99 16.18
CA PRO A 169 0.57 20.91 16.37
C PRO A 169 -0.34 21.05 15.16
N ARG A 170 0.20 20.85 13.94
CA ARG A 170 -0.59 20.90 12.71
C ARG A 170 -1.49 19.66 12.58
N ILE A 171 -1.00 18.50 13.02
CA ILE A 171 -1.80 17.26 13.14
C ILE A 171 -2.98 17.50 14.08
N GLY A 172 -2.71 18.01 15.29
CA GLY A 172 -3.74 18.34 16.27
C GLY A 172 -4.82 19.27 15.73
N ARG A 173 -4.40 20.41 15.15
CA ARG A 173 -5.32 21.38 14.52
C ARG A 173 -6.16 20.75 13.43
N ARG A 174 -5.57 19.83 12.65
CA ARG A 174 -6.29 19.20 11.55
C ARG A 174 -7.38 18.24 12.05
N ILE A 175 -7.08 17.45 13.08
CA ILE A 175 -8.05 16.54 13.70
C ILE A 175 -9.15 17.35 14.39
N ALA A 176 -8.82 18.46 15.06
CA ALA A 176 -9.80 19.34 15.71
C ALA A 176 -10.86 19.89 14.75
N LYS A 177 -10.50 20.14 13.49
CA LYS A 177 -11.44 20.58 12.44
C LYS A 177 -12.53 19.55 12.10
N LEU A 178 -12.41 18.30 12.53
CA LEU A 178 -13.51 17.33 12.43
C LEU A 178 -14.69 17.72 13.32
N GLY A 179 -14.46 18.49 14.40
CA GLY A 179 -15.51 18.96 15.30
C GLY A 179 -16.14 17.85 16.15
N LEU A 180 -15.46 16.71 16.31
CA LEU A 180 -15.98 15.52 16.99
C LEU A 180 -15.37 15.32 18.38
N PRO A 181 -16.09 14.71 19.33
CA PRO A 181 -15.50 14.14 20.54
C PRO A 181 -14.33 13.23 20.17
N THR A 182 -13.14 13.52 20.69
CA THR A 182 -11.90 12.84 20.30
C THR A 182 -11.19 12.31 21.54
N LEU A 183 -10.89 11.01 21.56
CA LEU A 183 -10.04 10.37 22.56
C LEU A 183 -8.67 10.11 21.95
N PHE A 184 -7.62 10.67 22.56
CA PHE A 184 -6.23 10.33 22.23
C PHE A 184 -5.75 9.21 23.14
N VAL A 185 -5.22 8.14 22.54
CA VAL A 185 -4.58 7.01 23.24
C VAL A 185 -3.10 7.03 22.86
N MET A 186 -2.22 7.20 23.84
CA MET A 186 -0.78 7.25 23.58
C MET A 186 -0.27 5.85 23.19
N GLU A 187 0.44 5.77 22.07
CA GLU A 187 1.05 4.54 21.53
C GLU A 187 2.59 4.66 21.55
N GLY A 188 3.22 4.62 20.38
CA GLY A 188 4.67 4.67 20.18
C GLY A 188 5.28 6.07 20.31
N GLY A 189 6.60 6.08 20.46
CA GLY A 189 7.41 7.28 20.66
C GLY A 189 8.62 6.95 21.53
N TYR A 190 9.80 6.99 20.93
CA TYR A 190 11.04 6.46 21.51
C TYR A 190 12.17 7.50 21.55
N ALA A 191 11.99 8.65 20.90
CA ALA A 191 12.77 9.85 21.15
C ALA A 191 12.43 10.46 22.53
N VAL A 192 13.09 10.00 23.59
CA VAL A 192 12.76 10.35 24.99
C VAL A 192 12.75 11.86 25.26
N GLU A 193 13.64 12.63 24.64
CA GLU A 193 13.70 14.08 24.85
C GLU A 193 12.53 14.80 24.16
N GLU A 194 12.16 14.37 22.96
CA GLU A 194 11.12 15.02 22.15
C GLU A 194 9.72 14.40 22.28
N ILE A 195 9.57 13.22 22.90
CA ILE A 195 8.26 12.53 23.01
C ILE A 195 7.21 13.42 23.66
N GLY A 196 7.57 14.10 24.76
CA GLY A 196 6.68 15.01 25.47
C GLY A 196 6.33 16.23 24.62
N ILE A 197 7.32 16.82 23.95
CA ILE A 197 7.15 17.99 23.08
C ILE A 197 6.21 17.66 21.92
N ASN A 198 6.41 16.51 21.27
CA ASN A 198 5.65 16.09 20.11
C ASN A 198 4.22 15.70 20.50
N ALA A 199 4.04 14.91 21.55
CA ALA A 199 2.72 14.49 22.02
C ALA A 199 1.89 15.68 22.52
N VAL A 200 2.47 16.53 23.37
CA VAL A 200 1.80 17.77 23.82
C VAL A 200 1.57 18.71 22.65
N GLY A 201 2.48 18.76 21.67
CA GLY A 201 2.29 19.51 20.43
C GLY A 201 0.98 19.16 19.73
N VAL A 202 0.67 17.87 19.57
CA VAL A 202 -0.63 17.43 19.03
C VAL A 202 -1.79 17.92 19.89
N LEU A 203 -1.72 17.74 21.21
CA LEU A 203 -2.81 18.11 22.11
C LEU A 203 -3.07 19.62 22.11
N THR A 204 -2.03 20.45 22.24
CA THR A 204 -2.15 21.91 22.17
C THR A 204 -2.67 22.35 20.81
N GLY A 205 -2.19 21.75 19.71
CA GLY A 205 -2.74 22.01 18.39
C GLY A 205 -4.24 21.67 18.30
N PHE A 206 -4.69 20.61 18.97
CA PHE A 206 -6.10 20.23 19.00
C PHE A 206 -6.96 21.17 19.86
N GLU A 207 -6.40 21.73 20.93
CA GLU A 207 -7.06 22.69 21.83
C GLU A 207 -7.14 24.12 21.25
N ASP A 208 -6.18 24.52 20.42
CA ASP A 208 -6.07 25.85 19.75
C ASP A 208 -7.17 26.11 18.68
N ARG A 209 -8.42 25.69 18.91
CA ARG A 209 -9.54 25.77 17.95
C ARG A 209 -9.88 27.19 17.51
#